data_AF-A0A399Z4P9-F1
#
_entry.id   AF-A0A399Z4P9-F1
#
_cell.length_a   1.000
_cell.length_b   1.000
_cell.length_c   1.000
_cell.angle_alpha   90.00
_cell.angle_beta   90.00
_cell.angle_gamma   90.00
#
_symmetry.space_group_name_H-M   'P 1'
#
loop_
_entity.id
_entity.type
_entity.pdbx_description
1 polymer ?
#
loop_
_entity_poly.entity_id
_entity_poly.type
_entity_poly.pdbx_seq_one_letter_code
_entity_poly.pdbx_strand_id
1 'polypeptide(L)'
;MYRWQTFRRYRFALLALLLSLFVFITLSSSSLNLSAQGGAWAGQYWNNRNLSGTPALTRQDASINFDWGNGSPAAEIFPDNFSAQWTQTANLPAGTYRFTATTDDGMRVWVDNVMIIDAWFDSQSHTITADVFLGAGNHTIVVQYYEAGGVAVAKMNYVLVGGQTPPPSANQPWFNEYFANTNLSGPPTLTGTTSAVNFNWGFGSPAPGFPADFFSVRWVRNLPLEAGRYRFTVTSDDGVRLWVNNNLIIDQWRTQAATTFNAEIDLPSGDIPVKVEYYENTERAQIVLTWTKISSPPAPPTGSYRAEYFNNMDLSGSPVLVRDEAAINYNWGYGSPAAQVQVDHFSARWTTNLSLSPGRYRFVASSDDGVRVWVNNQLIIDAWFDRPVRTFSGEADVSGTVPVRVEYYENTNLAEMRFSYTLVSSSPGTGGPFPGTGTVTSYRLNVRTGPGTNFAIITTLNNGAVVNLTGFRNGDATWVQIALPNGTVGWVSALYLKTSIPVSSLTPITGTTPPPQTPAGAKGTVNTGALNVRTGPGVSFPAFTTIDYGTNVSLLGRNANATWAKVILTDGRQGWVNASYLITNVPVASLPVLSQ
;
A
#
# COMPACT_ATOMS: atom_id res chain seq x y z
N MET A 1 -10.54 82.24 -43.90
CA MET A 1 -10.65 81.63 -45.24
C MET A 1 -10.17 80.17 -45.14
N TYR A 2 -11.08 79.22 -45.46
CA TYR A 2 -10.88 77.77 -45.71
C TYR A 2 -10.32 76.86 -44.58
N ARG A 3 -11.15 76.40 -43.63
CA ARG A 3 -12.03 75.17 -43.55
C ARG A 3 -11.38 73.98 -42.78
N TRP A 4 -11.43 73.99 -41.44
CA TRP A 4 -12.34 73.25 -40.48
C TRP A 4 -11.96 71.75 -40.25
N GLN A 5 -11.13 71.43 -39.23
CA GLN A 5 -11.44 70.79 -37.91
C GLN A 5 -12.09 69.39 -37.99
N THR A 6 -11.56 68.30 -37.42
CA THR A 6 -11.55 68.01 -35.96
C THR A 6 -10.62 66.84 -35.51
N PHE A 7 -9.94 67.10 -34.39
CA PHE A 7 -9.58 66.27 -33.21
C PHE A 7 -9.12 64.78 -33.23
N ARG A 8 -7.81 64.65 -32.91
CA ARG A 8 -7.12 63.79 -31.92
C ARG A 8 -7.32 62.25 -31.93
N ARG A 9 -6.34 61.62 -32.61
CA ARG A 9 -5.34 60.64 -32.13
C ARG A 9 -5.80 59.54 -31.15
N TYR A 10 -6.03 58.35 -31.69
CA TYR A 10 -5.42 57.04 -31.34
C TYR A 10 -6.24 55.98 -32.10
N ARG A 11 -5.61 55.07 -32.86
CA ARG A 11 -6.03 53.67 -33.17
C ARG A 11 -5.30 53.08 -34.39
N PHE A 12 -4.85 51.81 -34.23
CA PHE A 12 -4.66 50.68 -35.16
C PHE A 12 -4.27 50.96 -36.63
N ALA A 13 -3.30 50.27 -37.24
CA ALA A 13 -3.47 48.94 -37.86
C ALA A 13 -2.15 48.55 -38.59
N LEU A 14 -1.62 47.32 -38.54
CA LEU A 14 -2.07 46.05 -39.16
C LEU A 14 -1.68 45.90 -40.64
N LEU A 15 -0.90 44.85 -40.94
CA LEU A 15 -0.90 44.07 -42.18
C LEU A 15 -0.42 42.66 -41.78
N ALA A 16 -1.27 41.66 -41.50
CA ALA A 16 -2.18 40.91 -42.36
C ALA A 16 -1.49 40.21 -43.54
N LEU A 17 -1.27 38.89 -43.42
CA LEU A 17 -2.05 37.93 -44.23
C LEU A 17 -2.06 36.52 -43.61
N LEU A 18 -3.22 35.90 -43.69
CA LEU A 18 -3.56 34.55 -43.25
C LEU A 18 -2.91 33.46 -44.11
N LEU A 19 -2.53 32.33 -43.49
CA LEU A 19 -2.89 31.01 -44.00
C LEU A 19 -3.10 30.02 -42.84
N SER A 20 -4.16 29.24 -43.00
CA SER A 20 -4.70 28.18 -42.16
C SER A 20 -3.74 27.05 -41.83
N LEU A 21 -3.70 26.61 -40.55
CA LEU A 21 -3.67 25.19 -40.22
C LEU A 21 -4.22 24.95 -38.80
N PHE A 22 -5.31 24.19 -38.72
CA PHE A 22 -5.77 23.56 -37.49
C PHE A 22 -4.72 22.53 -37.05
N VAL A 23 -4.16 22.67 -35.85
CA VAL A 23 -3.49 21.57 -35.15
C VAL A 23 -4.23 21.36 -33.84
N PHE A 24 -5.02 20.29 -33.79
CA PHE A 24 -5.47 19.68 -32.55
C PHE A 24 -4.23 19.24 -31.79
N ILE A 25 -3.90 19.90 -30.68
CA ILE A 25 -3.02 19.29 -29.67
C ILE A 25 -3.90 18.33 -28.88
N THR A 26 -3.86 17.06 -29.25
CA THR A 26 -4.25 15.98 -28.37
C THR A 26 -3.31 16.03 -27.16
N LEU A 27 -3.87 16.14 -25.95
CA LEU A 27 -3.14 15.83 -24.73
C LEU A 27 -2.94 14.31 -24.70
N SER A 28 -1.93 13.83 -25.41
CA SER A 28 -1.34 12.53 -25.12
C SER A 28 -0.69 12.63 -23.74
N SER A 29 -1.03 11.66 -22.88
CA SER A 29 -0.28 11.37 -21.66
C SER A 29 1.18 11.19 -22.02
N SER A 30 1.97 12.24 -21.85
CA SER A 30 3.41 12.17 -22.00
C SER A 30 3.92 11.47 -20.75
N SER A 31 4.14 10.16 -20.84
CA SER A 31 5.06 9.48 -19.94
C SER A 31 6.39 10.24 -20.03
N LEU A 32 6.82 10.86 -18.94
CA LEU A 32 8.17 11.39 -18.86
C LEU A 32 9.12 10.21 -19.13
N ASN A 33 9.79 10.23 -20.27
CA ASN A 33 10.84 9.27 -20.59
C ASN A 33 12.01 9.56 -19.64
N LEU A 34 12.05 8.85 -18.51
CA LEU A 34 13.11 8.98 -17.49
C LEU A 34 14.45 8.39 -17.94
N SER A 35 14.56 7.84 -19.16
CA SER A 35 15.84 7.44 -19.75
C SER A 35 16.86 8.59 -19.84
N ALA A 36 16.41 9.85 -19.73
CA ALA A 36 17.26 11.04 -19.73
C ALA A 36 17.97 11.35 -18.39
N GLN A 37 17.76 10.57 -17.31
CA GLN A 37 18.46 10.77 -16.02
C GLN A 37 19.64 9.82 -15.77
N GLY A 38 19.84 8.81 -16.62
CA GLY A 38 21.09 8.08 -16.72
C GLY A 38 21.91 8.59 -17.91
N GLY A 39 23.25 8.65 -17.78
CA GLY A 39 24.13 8.99 -18.91
C GLY A 39 24.07 7.96 -20.05
N ALA A 40 24.92 8.07 -21.08
CA ALA A 40 25.00 7.00 -22.08
C ALA A 40 25.41 5.65 -21.44
N TRP A 41 24.93 4.54 -22.00
CA TRP A 41 25.31 3.20 -21.58
C TRP A 41 26.70 2.87 -22.11
N ALA A 42 27.61 2.46 -21.22
CA ALA A 42 28.88 1.90 -21.62
C ALA A 42 28.64 0.47 -22.14
N GLY A 43 28.60 0.31 -23.46
CA GLY A 43 28.36 -0.97 -24.15
C GLY A 43 29.68 -1.66 -24.51
N GLN A 44 29.76 -2.94 -24.18
CA GLN A 44 30.83 -3.86 -24.59
C GLN A 44 30.21 -5.03 -25.33
N TYR A 45 30.83 -5.47 -26.43
CA TYR A 45 30.31 -6.51 -27.31
C TYR A 45 31.37 -7.57 -27.62
N TRP A 46 30.98 -8.83 -27.65
CA TRP A 46 31.87 -9.97 -27.87
C TRP A 46 31.35 -10.89 -28.98
N ASN A 47 32.27 -11.49 -29.74
CA ASN A 47 32.01 -12.53 -30.73
C ASN A 47 31.92 -13.93 -30.09
N ASN A 48 31.20 -14.03 -28.99
CA ASN A 48 30.78 -15.27 -28.34
C ASN A 48 29.58 -14.98 -27.44
N ARG A 49 28.81 -16.01 -27.06
CA ARG A 49 27.64 -15.89 -26.17
C ARG A 49 27.96 -15.67 -24.68
N ASN A 50 29.21 -15.83 -24.29
CA ASN A 50 29.59 -15.99 -22.87
C ASN A 50 30.23 -14.73 -22.27
N LEU A 51 30.20 -13.59 -22.96
CA LEU A 51 30.81 -12.33 -22.51
C LEU A 51 32.31 -12.49 -22.18
N SER A 52 32.98 -13.40 -22.89
CA SER A 52 34.32 -13.87 -22.52
C SER A 52 35.42 -13.28 -23.40
N GLY A 53 36.58 -13.02 -22.80
CA GLY A 53 37.73 -12.44 -23.49
C GLY A 53 37.65 -10.92 -23.65
N THR A 54 38.46 -10.37 -24.55
CA THR A 54 38.47 -8.93 -24.84
C THR A 54 37.26 -8.58 -25.72
N PRO A 55 36.47 -7.52 -25.39
CA PRO A 55 35.39 -7.08 -26.25
C PRO A 55 35.88 -6.75 -27.67
N ALA A 56 35.17 -7.22 -28.69
CA ALA A 56 35.42 -6.88 -30.08
C ALA A 56 35.01 -5.43 -30.41
N LEU A 57 34.03 -4.89 -29.67
CA LEU A 57 33.60 -3.49 -29.77
C LEU A 57 33.31 -2.95 -28.37
N THR A 58 33.71 -1.72 -28.11
CA THR A 58 33.26 -0.94 -26.96
C THR A 58 32.76 0.41 -27.48
N ARG A 59 31.55 0.82 -27.09
CA ARG A 59 30.98 2.11 -27.48
C ARG A 59 30.01 2.64 -26.43
N GLN A 60 29.55 3.87 -26.64
CA GLN A 60 28.50 4.49 -25.83
C GLN A 60 27.17 4.39 -26.58
N ASP A 61 26.16 3.80 -25.95
CA ASP A 61 24.81 3.70 -26.51
C ASP A 61 23.86 4.63 -25.77
N ALA A 62 23.14 5.50 -26.48
CA ALA A 62 22.21 6.44 -25.87
C ALA A 62 21.01 5.74 -25.20
N SER A 63 20.65 4.55 -25.67
CA SER A 63 19.60 3.69 -25.12
C SER A 63 19.81 2.25 -25.57
N ILE A 64 19.40 1.30 -24.75
CA ILE A 64 19.27 -0.11 -25.17
C ILE A 64 17.90 -0.25 -25.84
N ASN A 65 17.83 0.03 -27.14
CA ASN A 65 16.61 -0.10 -27.95
C ASN A 65 16.98 -0.60 -29.35
N PHE A 66 17.52 -1.82 -29.39
CA PHE A 66 18.04 -2.43 -30.59
C PHE A 66 17.12 -3.50 -31.14
N ASP A 67 17.02 -3.50 -32.46
CA ASP A 67 16.32 -4.49 -33.27
C ASP A 67 17.20 -4.70 -34.50
N TRP A 68 18.06 -5.72 -34.44
CA TRP A 68 19.06 -5.97 -35.48
C TRP A 68 18.53 -6.91 -36.58
N GLY A 69 17.33 -7.48 -36.40
CA GLY A 69 16.83 -8.54 -37.28
C GLY A 69 17.85 -9.68 -37.37
N ASN A 70 18.12 -10.17 -38.57
CA ASN A 70 19.16 -11.19 -38.81
C ASN A 70 20.59 -10.60 -38.92
N GLY A 71 20.80 -9.39 -38.43
CA GLY A 71 22.05 -8.64 -38.53
C GLY A 71 22.82 -8.55 -37.22
N SER A 72 23.81 -7.66 -37.14
CA SER A 72 24.65 -7.46 -35.96
C SER A 72 24.76 -5.98 -35.56
N PRO A 73 25.23 -5.68 -34.33
CA PRO A 73 25.38 -4.31 -33.83
C PRO A 73 26.40 -3.43 -34.58
N ALA A 74 27.36 -4.05 -35.28
CA ALA A 74 28.41 -3.44 -36.07
C ALA A 74 29.09 -4.49 -36.96
N ALA A 75 29.84 -4.07 -37.98
CA ALA A 75 30.50 -4.96 -38.94
C ALA A 75 31.53 -5.92 -38.30
N GLU A 76 32.12 -5.53 -37.18
CA GLU A 76 33.09 -6.31 -36.42
C GLU A 76 32.44 -7.36 -35.49
N ILE A 77 31.11 -7.34 -35.35
CA ILE A 77 30.34 -8.29 -34.56
C ILE A 77 29.64 -9.29 -35.48
N PHE A 78 29.72 -10.57 -35.14
CA PHE A 78 29.07 -11.63 -35.90
C PHE A 78 27.54 -11.51 -35.85
N PRO A 79 26.81 -11.85 -36.93
CA PRO A 79 25.34 -11.88 -36.92
C PRO A 79 24.75 -12.82 -35.88
N ASP A 80 25.40 -13.96 -35.64
CA ASP A 80 25.01 -14.96 -34.66
C ASP A 80 26.13 -15.16 -33.63
N ASN A 81 25.80 -15.77 -32.49
CA ASN A 81 26.76 -16.12 -31.43
C ASN A 81 27.55 -14.92 -30.89
N PHE A 82 26.88 -13.80 -30.64
CA PHE A 82 27.47 -12.64 -30.00
C PHE A 82 26.83 -12.34 -28.64
N SER A 83 27.47 -11.50 -27.84
CA SER A 83 26.92 -11.02 -26.57
C SER A 83 27.27 -9.56 -26.33
N ALA A 84 26.51 -8.93 -25.46
CA ALA A 84 26.71 -7.54 -25.08
C ALA A 84 26.48 -7.34 -23.58
N GLN A 85 27.23 -6.39 -23.01
CA GLN A 85 27.01 -5.89 -21.65
C GLN A 85 26.95 -4.37 -21.71
N TRP A 86 25.88 -3.82 -21.16
CA TRP A 86 25.72 -2.39 -20.95
C TRP A 86 25.76 -2.07 -19.47
N THR A 87 26.48 -1.02 -19.11
CA THR A 87 26.50 -0.50 -17.73
C THR A 87 26.17 0.99 -17.73
N GLN A 88 25.30 1.40 -16.82
CA GLN A 88 24.93 2.79 -16.59
C GLN A 88 24.89 3.04 -15.09
N THR A 89 25.32 4.23 -14.66
CA THR A 89 24.96 4.76 -13.34
C THR A 89 23.90 5.82 -13.53
N ALA A 90 22.74 5.64 -12.91
CA ALA A 90 21.60 6.55 -13.01
C ALA A 90 21.36 7.22 -11.65
N ASN A 91 21.24 8.55 -11.63
CA ASN A 91 20.82 9.26 -10.42
C ASN A 91 19.29 9.36 -10.41
N LEU A 92 18.65 8.60 -9.53
CA LEU A 92 17.21 8.41 -9.52
C LEU A 92 16.60 8.96 -8.22
N PRO A 93 15.44 9.62 -8.28
CA PRO A 93 14.62 9.86 -7.10
C PRO A 93 14.25 8.56 -6.37
N ALA A 94 14.00 8.65 -5.07
CA ALA A 94 13.46 7.51 -4.34
C ALA A 94 12.10 7.10 -4.92
N GLY A 95 11.91 5.80 -5.14
CA GLY A 95 10.63 5.25 -5.55
C GLY A 95 10.74 3.87 -6.19
N THR A 96 9.58 3.30 -6.49
CA THR A 96 9.44 2.03 -7.19
C THR A 96 9.57 2.24 -8.69
N TYR A 97 10.54 1.59 -9.30
CA TYR A 97 10.82 1.58 -10.72
C TYR A 97 10.42 0.25 -11.33
N ARG A 98 9.69 0.28 -12.45
CA ARG A 98 9.44 -0.88 -13.30
C ARG A 98 10.50 -0.95 -14.37
N PHE A 99 11.31 -2.01 -14.34
CA PHE A 99 12.24 -2.40 -15.38
C PHE A 99 11.51 -3.30 -16.38
N THR A 100 11.71 -3.06 -17.67
CA THR A 100 11.14 -3.84 -18.77
C THR A 100 12.25 -4.21 -19.72
N ALA A 101 12.39 -5.50 -20.02
CA ALA A 101 13.35 -6.06 -20.95
C ALA A 101 12.60 -6.80 -22.07
N THR A 102 12.88 -6.48 -23.33
CA THR A 102 12.44 -7.25 -24.49
C THR A 102 13.67 -7.84 -25.17
N THR A 103 13.73 -9.16 -25.27
CA THR A 103 14.94 -9.89 -25.67
C THR A 103 14.63 -11.04 -26.62
N ASP A 104 15.53 -11.23 -27.59
CA ASP A 104 15.68 -12.39 -28.49
C ASP A 104 17.20 -12.45 -28.77
N ASP A 105 18.00 -13.36 -28.23
CA ASP A 105 17.67 -14.44 -27.27
C ASP A 105 17.66 -13.96 -25.79
N GLY A 106 18.74 -14.16 -25.05
CA GLY A 106 18.74 -14.11 -23.58
C GLY A 106 19.16 -12.76 -23.00
N MET A 107 18.55 -12.33 -21.89
CA MET A 107 18.88 -11.08 -21.19
C MET A 107 18.83 -11.24 -19.66
N ARG A 108 19.77 -10.56 -18.99
CA ARG A 108 19.80 -10.39 -17.53
C ARG A 108 19.90 -8.91 -17.18
N VAL A 109 19.27 -8.51 -16.09
CA VAL A 109 19.32 -7.12 -15.60
C VAL A 109 19.66 -7.12 -14.12
N TRP A 110 20.62 -6.29 -13.72
CA TRP A 110 20.97 -6.01 -12.34
C TRP A 110 20.78 -4.54 -12.02
N VAL A 111 20.37 -4.25 -10.78
CA VAL A 111 20.37 -2.90 -10.19
C VAL A 111 21.09 -2.98 -8.84
N ASP A 112 22.09 -2.14 -8.63
CA ASP A 112 22.98 -2.15 -7.46
C ASP A 112 23.53 -3.54 -7.15
N ASN A 113 23.97 -4.24 -8.21
CA ASN A 113 24.50 -5.60 -8.18
C ASN A 113 23.50 -6.70 -7.78
N VAL A 114 22.20 -6.38 -7.72
CA VAL A 114 21.11 -7.33 -7.51
C VAL A 114 20.49 -7.70 -8.84
N MET A 115 20.45 -8.99 -9.18
CA MET A 115 19.78 -9.47 -10.38
C MET A 115 18.26 -9.36 -10.20
N ILE A 116 17.61 -8.58 -11.06
CA ILE A 116 16.16 -8.33 -11.02
C ILE A 116 15.42 -9.00 -12.19
N ILE A 117 16.14 -9.39 -13.24
CA ILE A 117 15.64 -10.19 -14.37
C ILE A 117 16.72 -11.23 -14.72
N ASP A 118 16.32 -12.50 -14.81
CA ASP A 118 17.16 -13.61 -15.30
C ASP A 118 16.42 -14.40 -16.39
N ALA A 119 16.72 -14.10 -17.65
CA ALA A 119 16.20 -14.83 -18.80
C ALA A 119 17.34 -15.21 -19.73
N TRP A 120 18.26 -16.05 -19.23
CA TRP A 120 19.47 -16.44 -19.94
C TRP A 120 19.33 -17.79 -20.65
N PHE A 121 18.41 -17.86 -21.61
CA PHE A 121 18.12 -19.06 -22.40
C PHE A 121 17.71 -18.66 -23.83
N ASP A 122 17.86 -19.60 -24.77
CA ASP A 122 17.54 -19.38 -26.19
C ASP A 122 16.02 -19.22 -26.33
N SER A 123 15.56 -18.16 -26.98
CA SER A 123 14.16 -17.77 -26.99
C SER A 123 13.83 -16.80 -28.10
N GLN A 124 12.65 -16.93 -28.70
CA GLN A 124 12.07 -15.87 -29.53
C GLN A 124 11.78 -14.60 -28.71
N SER A 125 11.60 -13.48 -29.42
CA SER A 125 11.33 -12.19 -28.82
C SER A 125 10.16 -12.22 -27.84
N HIS A 126 10.46 -11.92 -26.58
CA HIS A 126 9.49 -11.84 -25.50
C HIS A 126 9.85 -10.72 -24.52
N THR A 127 8.90 -10.32 -23.68
CA THR A 127 9.07 -9.19 -22.75
C THR A 127 8.88 -9.63 -21.30
N ILE A 128 9.79 -9.19 -20.44
CA ILE A 128 9.80 -9.46 -19.00
C ILE A 128 9.86 -8.14 -18.24
N THR A 129 9.18 -8.07 -17.10
CA THR A 129 9.20 -6.87 -16.24
C THR A 129 9.53 -7.22 -14.79
N ALA A 130 10.14 -6.28 -14.07
CA ALA A 130 10.43 -6.35 -12.65
C ALA A 130 10.23 -4.98 -11.98
N ASP A 131 9.52 -4.94 -10.85
CA ASP A 131 9.33 -3.72 -10.06
C ASP A 131 10.29 -3.72 -8.87
N VAL A 132 11.06 -2.64 -8.70
CA VAL A 132 12.12 -2.51 -7.70
C VAL A 132 12.00 -1.16 -6.99
N PHE A 133 11.95 -1.15 -5.66
CA PHE A 133 12.07 0.10 -4.91
C PHE A 133 13.55 0.51 -4.82
N LEU A 134 13.86 1.72 -5.28
CA LEU A 134 15.17 2.33 -5.22
C LEU A 134 15.13 3.51 -4.25
N GLY A 135 16.18 3.66 -3.44
CA GLY A 135 16.39 4.87 -2.66
C GLY A 135 16.61 6.09 -3.57
N ALA A 136 16.69 7.30 -3.00
CA ALA A 136 17.16 8.43 -3.79
C ALA A 136 18.68 8.34 -3.88
N GLY A 137 19.25 8.45 -5.09
CA GLY A 137 20.70 8.45 -5.26
C GLY A 137 21.17 7.83 -6.57
N ASN A 138 22.47 7.52 -6.61
CA ASN A 138 23.07 6.83 -7.73
C ASN A 138 22.81 5.33 -7.63
N HIS A 139 22.29 4.76 -8.70
CA HIS A 139 22.07 3.32 -8.86
C HIS A 139 22.87 2.80 -10.06
N THR A 140 23.58 1.69 -9.89
CA THR A 140 24.30 1.03 -10.98
C THR A 140 23.40 0.00 -11.63
N ILE A 141 23.15 0.15 -12.93
CA ILE A 141 22.33 -0.76 -13.70
C ILE A 141 23.24 -1.49 -14.69
N VAL A 142 23.20 -2.81 -14.67
CA VAL A 142 23.92 -3.67 -15.61
C VAL A 142 22.90 -4.47 -16.41
N VAL A 143 23.06 -4.51 -17.72
CA VAL A 143 22.26 -5.35 -18.62
C VAL A 143 23.21 -6.24 -19.39
N GLN A 144 23.01 -7.55 -19.33
CA GLN A 144 23.71 -8.51 -20.18
C GLN A 144 22.73 -9.10 -21.19
N TYR A 145 23.21 -9.37 -22.39
CA TYR A 145 22.46 -9.94 -23.50
C TYR A 145 23.32 -10.93 -24.28
N TYR A 146 22.72 -11.95 -24.86
CA TYR A 146 23.35 -12.73 -25.92
C TYR A 146 22.38 -13.07 -27.05
N GLU A 147 22.96 -13.28 -28.23
CA GLU A 147 22.29 -13.87 -29.39
C GLU A 147 22.92 -15.22 -29.72
N ALA A 148 22.09 -16.26 -29.82
CA ALA A 148 22.49 -17.59 -30.28
C ALA A 148 22.42 -17.67 -31.80
N GLY A 149 21.29 -17.27 -32.38
CA GLY A 149 21.15 -16.99 -33.80
C GLY A 149 19.71 -16.85 -34.26
N GLY A 150 19.54 -16.25 -35.43
CA GLY A 150 18.22 -15.86 -35.92
C GLY A 150 18.00 -14.35 -35.80
N VAL A 151 16.93 -13.93 -35.12
CA VAL A 151 16.53 -12.52 -35.02
C VAL A 151 17.04 -11.96 -33.69
N ALA A 152 17.94 -10.97 -33.75
CA ALA A 152 18.52 -10.36 -32.57
C ALA A 152 17.76 -9.09 -32.13
N VAL A 153 17.16 -9.12 -30.93
CA VAL A 153 16.43 -7.99 -30.31
C VAL A 153 16.92 -7.76 -28.89
N ALA A 154 17.32 -6.52 -28.58
CA ALA A 154 17.71 -6.12 -27.22
C ALA A 154 17.14 -4.74 -26.89
N LYS A 155 16.05 -4.70 -26.11
CA LYS A 155 15.40 -3.46 -25.65
C LYS A 155 15.28 -3.48 -24.13
N MET A 156 15.64 -2.39 -23.47
CA MET A 156 15.53 -2.24 -22.02
C MET A 156 15.14 -0.80 -21.66
N ASN A 157 14.16 -0.66 -20.78
CA ASN A 157 13.80 0.62 -20.18
C ASN A 157 13.37 0.45 -18.72
N TYR A 158 13.39 1.56 -17.96
CA TYR A 158 12.81 1.62 -16.63
C TYR A 158 11.98 2.89 -16.46
N VAL A 159 10.87 2.80 -15.72
CA VAL A 159 9.97 3.93 -15.45
C VAL A 159 9.58 3.96 -13.97
N LEU A 160 9.51 5.16 -13.38
CA LEU A 160 9.00 5.34 -12.02
C LEU A 160 7.49 5.03 -12.01
N VAL A 161 7.06 4.06 -11.20
CA VAL A 161 5.66 3.61 -11.10
C VAL A 161 5.01 3.90 -9.73
N GLY A 162 5.75 4.38 -8.72
CA GLY A 162 5.15 4.95 -7.49
C GLY A 162 6.09 5.15 -6.28
N GLY A 163 5.64 5.94 -5.28
CA GLY A 163 6.18 6.06 -3.90
C GLY A 163 7.49 6.86 -3.69
N GLN A 164 7.65 7.56 -2.55
CA GLN A 164 8.94 8.08 -2.02
C GLN A 164 9.34 7.40 -0.69
N THR A 165 8.54 6.43 -0.24
CA THR A 165 8.72 5.69 1.02
C THR A 165 8.54 4.20 0.72
N PRO A 166 9.36 3.29 1.28
CA PRO A 166 9.17 1.86 1.11
C PRO A 166 7.76 1.46 1.56
N PRO A 167 6.89 0.90 0.70
CA PRO A 167 5.51 0.62 1.06
C PRO A 167 5.39 -0.68 1.88
N PRO A 168 4.62 -0.70 2.99
CA PRO A 168 4.28 -1.93 3.69
C PRO A 168 2.97 -2.52 3.14
N SER A 169 2.99 -3.60 2.32
CA SER A 169 1.88 -4.59 2.16
C SER A 169 2.01 -5.56 0.96
N ALA A 170 1.46 -6.77 1.13
CA ALA A 170 0.85 -7.74 0.20
C ALA A 170 1.60 -8.20 -1.09
N ASN A 171 2.06 -7.30 -1.96
CA ASN A 171 2.65 -7.66 -3.27
C ASN A 171 4.17 -7.46 -3.31
N GLN A 172 4.82 -7.49 -2.16
CA GLN A 172 6.26 -7.29 -2.05
C GLN A 172 7.03 -8.46 -2.70
N PRO A 173 8.10 -8.19 -3.47
CA PRO A 173 9.08 -9.23 -3.77
C PRO A 173 9.71 -9.74 -2.45
N TRP A 174 10.23 -10.97 -2.45
CA TRP A 174 11.00 -11.51 -1.35
C TRP A 174 12.23 -10.66 -1.11
N PHE A 175 12.49 -10.23 0.12
CA PHE A 175 13.79 -9.66 0.48
C PHE A 175 14.78 -10.79 0.65
N ASN A 176 15.95 -10.68 0.03
CA ASN A 176 16.97 -11.71 0.05
C ASN A 176 18.31 -11.21 0.54
N GLU A 177 18.94 -11.99 1.40
CA GLU A 177 20.28 -11.79 1.97
C GLU A 177 21.17 -12.96 1.56
N TYR A 178 22.30 -12.70 0.90
CA TYR A 178 23.25 -13.71 0.45
C TYR A 178 24.53 -13.64 1.31
N PHE A 179 25.04 -14.79 1.70
CA PHE A 179 26.22 -14.93 2.56
C PHE A 179 27.25 -15.81 1.89
N ALA A 180 28.51 -15.36 1.83
CA ALA A 180 29.63 -16.15 1.33
C ALA A 180 30.13 -17.21 2.36
N ASN A 181 29.18 -17.91 2.98
CA ASN A 181 29.39 -19.06 3.87
C ASN A 181 28.09 -19.86 3.94
N THR A 182 28.15 -21.13 4.35
CA THR A 182 26.96 -22.02 4.44
C THR A 182 26.10 -21.80 5.69
N ASN A 183 26.50 -20.94 6.62
CA ASN A 183 25.90 -20.83 7.96
C ASN A 183 25.12 -19.53 8.20
N LEU A 184 24.87 -18.73 7.16
CA LEU A 184 24.18 -17.43 7.26
C LEU A 184 24.83 -16.48 8.29
N SER A 185 26.16 -16.58 8.41
CA SER A 185 26.92 -15.89 9.46
C SER A 185 27.57 -14.61 8.94
N GLY A 186 27.73 -13.63 9.85
CA GLY A 186 28.27 -12.32 9.52
C GLY A 186 27.27 -11.42 8.77
N PRO A 187 27.72 -10.24 8.32
CA PRO A 187 26.90 -9.39 7.46
C PRO A 187 26.69 -10.06 6.09
N PRO A 188 25.51 -9.91 5.46
CA PRO A 188 25.29 -10.41 4.12
C PRO A 188 26.23 -9.74 3.13
N THR A 189 26.80 -10.53 2.23
CA THR A 189 27.68 -10.08 1.16
C THR A 189 26.89 -9.39 0.05
N LEU A 190 25.63 -9.79 -0.17
CA LEU A 190 24.68 -9.12 -1.07
C LEU A 190 23.29 -9.09 -0.41
N THR A 191 22.52 -8.04 -0.70
CA THR A 191 21.09 -7.96 -0.34
C THR A 191 20.28 -7.49 -1.53
N GLY A 192 19.01 -7.85 -1.63
CA GLY A 192 18.16 -7.43 -2.74
C GLY A 192 16.71 -7.90 -2.61
N THR A 193 16.00 -7.98 -3.73
CA THR A 193 14.65 -8.54 -3.77
C THR A 193 14.39 -9.39 -5.01
N THR A 194 13.59 -10.46 -4.88
CA THR A 194 13.16 -11.33 -6.00
C THR A 194 11.64 -11.53 -6.01
N SER A 195 11.03 -11.70 -7.19
CA SER A 195 9.59 -11.98 -7.30
C SER A 195 9.20 -13.37 -6.77
N ALA A 196 10.13 -14.33 -6.80
CA ALA A 196 9.92 -15.70 -6.35
C ALA A 196 11.23 -16.34 -5.82
N VAL A 197 11.09 -17.32 -4.94
CA VAL A 197 12.19 -18.25 -4.60
C VAL A 197 12.13 -19.39 -5.62
N ASN A 198 12.73 -19.17 -6.78
CA ASN A 198 12.78 -20.10 -7.90
C ASN A 198 14.10 -19.91 -8.65
N PHE A 199 15.16 -20.53 -8.14
CA PHE A 199 16.51 -20.38 -8.63
C PHE A 199 17.12 -21.73 -8.99
N ASN A 200 17.83 -21.76 -10.11
CA ASN A 200 18.67 -22.87 -10.53
C ASN A 200 19.97 -22.29 -11.06
N TRP A 201 20.97 -22.18 -10.19
CA TRP A 201 22.28 -21.64 -10.55
C TRP A 201 23.15 -22.70 -11.23
N GLY A 202 22.75 -23.99 -11.21
CA GLY A 202 23.60 -25.07 -11.69
C GLY A 202 24.93 -25.06 -10.95
N PHE A 203 26.05 -25.12 -11.68
CA PHE A 203 27.40 -24.99 -11.11
C PHE A 203 27.86 -23.52 -10.95
N GLY A 204 26.93 -22.56 -11.06
CA GLY A 204 27.21 -21.13 -11.04
C GLY A 204 26.98 -20.49 -9.66
N SER A 205 27.03 -19.16 -9.62
CA SER A 205 26.81 -18.37 -8.41
C SER A 205 25.61 -17.41 -8.54
N PRO A 206 25.06 -16.92 -7.42
CA PRO A 206 23.95 -15.96 -7.41
C PRO A 206 24.21 -14.62 -8.11
N ALA A 207 25.48 -14.19 -8.23
CA ALA A 207 25.85 -12.95 -8.88
C ALA A 207 27.31 -13.00 -9.36
N PRO A 208 27.68 -12.22 -10.40
CA PRO A 208 29.08 -12.07 -10.79
C PRO A 208 29.97 -11.65 -9.61
N GLY A 209 31.08 -12.35 -9.41
CA GLY A 209 32.00 -12.09 -8.29
C GLY A 209 31.57 -12.68 -6.93
N PHE A 210 30.42 -13.36 -6.86
CA PHE A 210 29.98 -14.14 -5.71
C PHE A 210 30.46 -15.60 -5.82
N PRO A 211 30.81 -16.30 -4.73
CA PRO A 211 31.25 -17.69 -4.78
C PRO A 211 30.16 -18.64 -5.34
N ALA A 212 30.59 -19.63 -6.13
CA ALA A 212 29.71 -20.68 -6.67
C ALA A 212 29.41 -21.79 -5.66
N ASP A 213 30.36 -22.04 -4.75
CA ASP A 213 30.24 -23.03 -3.69
C ASP A 213 30.21 -22.35 -2.32
N PHE A 214 29.79 -23.09 -1.28
CA PHE A 214 29.85 -22.68 0.13
C PHE A 214 29.12 -21.36 0.43
N PHE A 215 27.93 -21.17 -0.13
CA PHE A 215 27.12 -19.98 0.13
C PHE A 215 25.80 -20.32 0.80
N SER A 216 25.14 -19.31 1.34
CA SER A 216 23.79 -19.43 1.88
C SER A 216 22.97 -18.20 1.58
N VAL A 217 21.66 -18.38 1.59
CA VAL A 217 20.70 -17.33 1.26
C VAL A 217 19.53 -17.38 2.22
N ARG A 218 19.08 -16.22 2.67
CA ARG A 218 17.84 -16.05 3.42
C ARG A 218 16.86 -15.21 2.61
N TRP A 219 15.66 -15.73 2.41
CA TRP A 219 14.53 -14.96 1.88
C TRP A 219 13.49 -14.72 2.98
N VAL A 220 12.95 -13.51 3.03
CA VAL A 220 11.81 -13.17 3.90
C VAL A 220 10.74 -12.44 3.12
N ARG A 221 9.48 -12.78 3.40
CA ARG A 221 8.31 -12.10 2.84
C ARG A 221 7.10 -12.31 3.74
N ASN A 222 6.22 -11.31 3.82
CA ASN A 222 4.87 -11.51 4.33
C ASN A 222 3.94 -11.82 3.14
N LEU A 223 3.32 -13.01 3.14
CA LEU A 223 2.38 -13.45 2.10
C LEU A 223 0.94 -13.10 2.50
N PRO A 224 0.19 -12.34 1.68
CA PRO A 224 -1.23 -12.13 1.91
C PRO A 224 -1.99 -13.41 1.54
N LEU A 225 -2.36 -14.20 2.55
CA LEU A 225 -3.08 -15.46 2.36
C LEU A 225 -4.49 -15.36 2.91
N GLU A 226 -5.41 -16.10 2.31
CA GLU A 226 -6.73 -16.33 2.89
C GLU A 226 -6.63 -17.37 4.01
N ALA A 227 -7.61 -17.41 4.91
CA ALA A 227 -7.70 -18.51 5.85
C ALA A 227 -7.85 -19.84 5.08
N GLY A 228 -7.09 -20.86 5.47
CA GLY A 228 -7.00 -22.10 4.69
C GLY A 228 -5.98 -23.08 5.25
N ARG A 229 -6.12 -24.34 4.86
CA ARG A 229 -5.04 -25.31 4.94
C ARG A 229 -4.18 -25.17 3.69
N TYR A 230 -2.89 -24.95 3.87
CA TYR A 230 -1.92 -24.80 2.79
C TYR A 230 -0.92 -25.94 2.80
N ARG A 231 -0.54 -26.41 1.62
CA ARG A 231 0.65 -27.24 1.42
C ARG A 231 1.76 -26.37 0.84
N PHE A 232 2.90 -26.33 1.53
CA PHE A 232 4.15 -25.76 1.03
C PHE A 232 5.03 -26.88 0.49
N THR A 233 5.65 -26.64 -0.66
CA THR A 233 6.53 -27.57 -1.35
C THR A 233 7.84 -26.86 -1.64
N VAL A 234 8.97 -27.42 -1.19
CA VAL A 234 10.30 -26.89 -1.46
C VAL A 234 11.21 -27.95 -2.06
N THR A 235 11.85 -27.65 -3.18
CA THR A 235 12.91 -28.46 -3.77
C THR A 235 14.23 -27.73 -3.55
N SER A 236 15.22 -28.41 -2.95
CA SER A 236 16.51 -27.81 -2.58
C SER A 236 17.67 -28.75 -2.85
N ASP A 237 18.78 -28.18 -3.33
CA ASP A 237 20.12 -28.76 -3.46
C ASP A 237 21.09 -27.66 -3.02
N ASP A 238 21.66 -27.63 -1.82
CA ASP A 238 21.59 -28.60 -0.71
C ASP A 238 20.47 -28.30 0.32
N GLY A 239 20.82 -27.66 1.44
CA GLY A 239 20.04 -27.67 2.67
C GLY A 239 19.02 -26.55 2.73
N VAL A 240 17.88 -26.81 3.40
CA VAL A 240 16.76 -25.85 3.47
C VAL A 240 16.06 -25.85 4.81
N ARG A 241 15.64 -24.67 5.26
CA ARG A 241 14.67 -24.48 6.35
C ARG A 241 13.56 -23.53 5.92
N LEU A 242 12.32 -23.88 6.24
CA LEU A 242 11.13 -23.09 5.91
C LEU A 242 10.32 -22.79 7.17
N TRP A 243 10.13 -21.50 7.44
CA TRP A 243 9.19 -21.01 8.42
C TRP A 243 7.97 -20.39 7.74
N VAL A 244 6.78 -20.75 8.19
CA VAL A 244 5.51 -20.14 7.77
C VAL A 244 4.72 -19.77 9.02
N ASN A 245 4.26 -18.52 9.10
CA ASN A 245 3.64 -17.97 10.29
C ASN A 245 4.53 -18.14 11.55
N ASN A 246 5.84 -17.97 11.38
CA ASN A 246 6.89 -18.20 12.38
C ASN A 246 7.07 -19.67 12.84
N ASN A 247 6.34 -20.63 12.25
CA ASN A 247 6.48 -22.05 12.53
C ASN A 247 7.50 -22.69 11.58
N LEU A 248 8.53 -23.34 12.12
CA LEU A 248 9.47 -24.16 11.34
C LEU A 248 8.73 -25.42 10.86
N ILE A 249 8.33 -25.44 9.59
CA ILE A 249 7.55 -26.54 9.01
C ILE A 249 8.38 -27.50 8.16
N ILE A 250 9.57 -27.09 7.72
CA ILE A 250 10.55 -27.95 7.04
C ILE A 250 11.93 -27.61 7.61
N ASP A 251 12.63 -28.62 8.14
CA ASP A 251 14.01 -28.50 8.63
C ASP A 251 14.87 -29.61 8.02
N GLN A 252 15.63 -29.27 6.98
CA GLN A 252 16.52 -30.17 6.25
C GLN A 252 17.87 -29.48 6.03
N TRP A 253 18.48 -28.99 7.12
CA TRP A 253 19.77 -28.31 7.09
C TRP A 253 20.96 -29.28 7.02
N ARG A 254 21.05 -30.02 5.91
CA ARG A 254 22.10 -31.01 5.65
C ARG A 254 22.44 -31.08 4.16
N THR A 255 23.64 -31.57 3.84
CA THR A 255 24.10 -31.77 2.46
C THR A 255 23.29 -32.91 1.84
N GLN A 256 22.78 -32.68 0.64
CA GLN A 256 21.87 -33.56 -0.08
C GLN A 256 21.74 -33.12 -1.54
N ALA A 257 21.64 -34.08 -2.46
CA ALA A 257 21.20 -33.78 -3.82
C ALA A 257 19.77 -33.20 -3.83
N ALA A 258 19.39 -32.56 -4.94
CA ALA A 258 18.07 -32.01 -5.20
C ALA A 258 16.91 -32.90 -4.69
N THR A 259 16.29 -32.47 -3.58
CA THR A 259 15.23 -33.23 -2.91
C THR A 259 14.02 -32.33 -2.66
N THR A 260 12.82 -32.85 -2.91
CA THR A 260 11.54 -32.15 -2.68
C THR A 260 10.93 -32.55 -1.34
N PHE A 261 10.56 -31.56 -0.54
CA PHE A 261 9.87 -31.71 0.74
C PHE A 261 8.51 -31.03 0.69
N ASN A 262 7.53 -31.60 1.41
CA ASN A 262 6.19 -31.05 1.54
C ASN A 262 5.84 -30.90 3.02
N ALA A 263 5.19 -29.81 3.39
CA ALA A 263 4.62 -29.61 4.71
C ALA A 263 3.26 -28.92 4.59
N GLU A 264 2.34 -29.25 5.49
CA GLU A 264 1.01 -28.66 5.53
C GLU A 264 0.79 -27.87 6.81
N ILE A 265 0.08 -26.75 6.70
CA ILE A 265 -0.21 -25.87 7.82
C ILE A 265 -1.57 -25.20 7.64
N ASP A 266 -2.36 -25.15 8.71
CA ASP A 266 -3.57 -24.34 8.80
C ASP A 266 -3.18 -22.88 9.10
N LEU A 267 -3.65 -21.95 8.28
CA LEU A 267 -3.30 -20.53 8.35
C LEU A 267 -4.54 -19.65 8.52
N PRO A 268 -4.45 -18.56 9.31
CA PRO A 268 -5.46 -17.52 9.32
C PRO A 268 -5.39 -16.69 8.01
N SER A 269 -6.39 -15.84 7.78
CA SER A 269 -6.26 -14.81 6.76
C SER A 269 -5.33 -13.69 7.25
N GLY A 270 -4.57 -13.11 6.32
CA GLY A 270 -3.72 -11.95 6.59
C GLY A 270 -2.32 -12.07 5.98
N ASP A 271 -1.45 -11.16 6.40
CA ASP A 271 -0.04 -11.13 6.02
C ASP A 271 0.75 -12.16 6.84
N ILE A 272 0.96 -13.34 6.26
CA ILE A 272 1.64 -14.47 6.88
C ILE A 272 3.15 -14.34 6.69
N PRO A 273 3.96 -14.22 7.76
CA PRO A 273 5.42 -14.17 7.63
C PRO A 273 5.94 -15.52 7.14
N VAL A 274 6.72 -15.49 6.06
CA VAL A 274 7.43 -16.63 5.50
C VAL A 274 8.91 -16.33 5.41
N LYS A 275 9.72 -17.24 5.95
CA LYS A 275 11.18 -17.19 5.88
C LYS A 275 11.69 -18.48 5.28
N VAL A 276 12.56 -18.37 4.29
CA VAL A 276 13.29 -19.49 3.71
C VAL A 276 14.77 -19.28 3.99
N GLU A 277 15.43 -20.30 4.48
CA GLU A 277 16.88 -20.34 4.55
C GLU A 277 17.38 -21.50 3.70
N TYR A 278 18.46 -21.27 2.96
CA TYR A 278 19.07 -22.20 2.03
C TYR A 278 20.59 -22.16 2.19
N TYR A 279 21.26 -23.28 1.97
CA TYR A 279 22.69 -23.26 1.68
C TYR A 279 23.06 -24.20 0.54
N GLU A 280 24.12 -23.80 -0.16
CA GLU A 280 24.84 -24.61 -1.13
C GLU A 280 26.19 -25.00 -0.54
N ASN A 281 26.52 -26.29 -0.55
CA ASN A 281 27.86 -26.76 -0.20
C ASN A 281 28.75 -26.76 -1.45
N THR A 282 28.48 -27.67 -2.38
CA THR A 282 29.30 -27.89 -3.59
C THR A 282 28.45 -28.51 -4.69
N GLU A 283 28.85 -28.31 -5.94
CA GLU A 283 28.23 -28.87 -7.15
C GLU A 283 27.04 -28.03 -7.68
N ARG A 284 25.81 -28.56 -7.65
CA ARG A 284 24.66 -27.95 -8.33
C ARG A 284 23.76 -27.25 -7.32
N ALA A 285 23.65 -25.93 -7.43
CA ALA A 285 22.82 -25.12 -6.58
C ALA A 285 21.41 -24.88 -7.17
N GLN A 286 20.36 -25.26 -6.44
CA GLN A 286 18.98 -24.93 -6.79
C GLN A 286 18.05 -24.83 -5.57
N ILE A 287 17.04 -23.96 -5.67
CA ILE A 287 15.98 -23.82 -4.68
C ILE A 287 14.68 -23.35 -5.34
N VAL A 288 13.59 -24.07 -5.10
CA VAL A 288 12.26 -23.72 -5.61
C VAL A 288 11.23 -23.86 -4.50
N LEU A 289 10.50 -22.80 -4.18
CA LEU A 289 9.39 -22.79 -3.23
C LEU A 289 8.06 -22.56 -3.96
N THR A 290 7.08 -23.41 -3.68
CA THR A 290 5.68 -23.22 -4.10
C THR A 290 4.73 -23.50 -2.93
N TRP A 291 3.50 -23.02 -3.03
CA TRP A 291 2.44 -23.33 -2.07
C TRP A 291 1.09 -23.44 -2.77
N THR A 292 0.18 -24.20 -2.18
CA THR A 292 -1.19 -24.37 -2.69
C THR A 292 -2.16 -24.41 -1.52
N LYS A 293 -3.26 -23.65 -1.62
CA LYS A 293 -4.39 -23.79 -0.70
C LYS A 293 -5.11 -25.10 -1.03
N ILE A 294 -5.08 -26.06 -0.13
CA ILE A 294 -5.64 -27.41 -0.36
C ILE A 294 -7.07 -27.55 0.19
N SER A 295 -7.46 -26.75 1.18
CA SER A 295 -8.85 -26.62 1.63
C SER A 295 -9.07 -25.31 2.41
N SER A 296 -10.32 -24.92 2.64
CA SER A 296 -10.63 -24.09 3.81
C SER A 296 -10.26 -24.86 5.08
N PRO A 297 -9.97 -24.19 6.21
CA PRO A 297 -9.82 -24.92 7.47
C PRO A 297 -11.12 -25.72 7.68
N PRO A 298 -11.07 -26.97 8.17
CA PRO A 298 -12.28 -27.71 8.46
C PRO A 298 -13.14 -26.85 9.37
N ALA A 299 -14.32 -26.44 8.90
CA ALA A 299 -15.26 -25.79 9.77
C ALA A 299 -15.55 -26.79 10.89
N PRO A 300 -15.36 -26.41 12.17
CA PRO A 300 -15.84 -27.28 13.23
C PRO A 300 -17.32 -27.56 12.98
N PRO A 301 -17.82 -28.76 13.32
CA PRO A 301 -19.25 -29.05 13.30
C PRO A 301 -20.04 -27.87 13.87
N THR A 302 -21.12 -27.46 13.20
CA THR A 302 -21.92 -26.31 13.62
C THR A 302 -22.29 -26.42 15.11
N GLY A 303 -21.84 -25.47 15.94
CA GLY A 303 -22.02 -25.51 17.39
C GLY A 303 -20.87 -26.13 18.20
N SER A 304 -19.79 -26.57 17.56
CA SER A 304 -18.53 -26.97 18.21
C SER A 304 -17.42 -25.95 17.94
N TYR A 305 -16.44 -25.91 18.84
CA TYR A 305 -15.27 -25.06 18.79
C TYR A 305 -14.06 -25.93 18.46
N ARG A 306 -13.39 -25.64 17.34
CA ARG A 306 -12.11 -26.27 17.04
C ARG A 306 -11.04 -25.65 17.94
N ALA A 307 -10.57 -26.41 18.91
CA ALA A 307 -9.58 -26.01 19.90
C ALA A 307 -8.18 -26.44 19.46
N GLU A 308 -7.22 -25.52 19.56
CA GLU A 308 -5.79 -25.70 19.36
C GLU A 308 -5.07 -25.25 20.63
N TYR A 309 -4.29 -26.12 21.27
CA TYR A 309 -3.55 -25.83 22.49
C TYR A 309 -2.04 -25.80 22.24
N PHE A 310 -1.32 -24.88 22.86
CA PHE A 310 0.11 -24.63 22.66
C PHE A 310 0.84 -24.60 24.00
N ASN A 311 2.07 -25.12 24.05
CA ASN A 311 2.95 -25.08 25.23
C ASN A 311 3.79 -23.80 25.25
N ASN A 312 3.11 -22.66 25.11
CA ASN A 312 3.64 -21.30 25.22
C ASN A 312 2.45 -20.34 25.39
N MET A 313 2.70 -19.11 25.83
CA MET A 313 1.65 -18.08 26.02
C MET A 313 1.33 -17.27 24.76
N ASP A 314 2.09 -17.41 23.67
CA ASP A 314 2.02 -16.54 22.50
C ASP A 314 1.36 -17.20 21.28
N LEU A 315 0.79 -18.40 21.45
CA LEU A 315 0.15 -19.19 20.39
C LEU A 315 1.11 -19.49 19.21
N SER A 316 2.41 -19.58 19.52
CA SER A 316 3.45 -19.86 18.52
C SER A 316 3.67 -21.35 18.35
N GLY A 317 4.26 -21.75 17.21
CA GLY A 317 4.52 -23.15 16.93
C GLY A 317 3.31 -23.94 16.45
N SER A 318 3.49 -25.26 16.36
CA SER A 318 2.38 -26.21 16.13
C SER A 318 1.66 -26.50 17.45
N PRO A 319 0.32 -26.60 17.44
CA PRO A 319 -0.42 -26.97 18.63
C PRO A 319 -0.07 -28.39 19.08
N VAL A 320 0.09 -28.59 20.39
CA VAL A 320 0.37 -29.87 21.03
C VAL A 320 -0.87 -30.74 21.21
N LEU A 321 -2.06 -30.12 21.14
CA LEU A 321 -3.35 -30.79 21.13
C LEU A 321 -4.31 -30.03 20.23
N VAL A 322 -5.03 -30.77 19.38
CA VAL A 322 -6.08 -30.23 18.53
C VAL A 322 -7.32 -31.13 18.65
N ARG A 323 -8.48 -30.54 18.96
CA ARG A 323 -9.75 -31.28 19.08
C ARG A 323 -10.96 -30.38 18.90
N ASP A 324 -12.13 -30.97 18.70
CA ASP A 324 -13.41 -30.24 18.71
C ASP A 324 -14.03 -30.29 20.11
N GLU A 325 -14.54 -29.16 20.57
CA GLU A 325 -15.12 -28.99 21.91
C GLU A 325 -16.53 -28.41 21.81
N ALA A 326 -17.48 -28.93 22.60
CA ALA A 326 -18.88 -28.48 22.52
C ALA A 326 -19.09 -27.06 23.08
N ALA A 327 -18.22 -26.61 23.98
CA ALA A 327 -18.27 -25.28 24.59
C ALA A 327 -16.90 -24.91 25.16
N ILE A 328 -16.62 -23.61 25.23
CA ILE A 328 -15.49 -23.08 26.00
C ILE A 328 -16.01 -22.77 27.41
N ASN A 329 -15.98 -23.75 28.30
CA ASN A 329 -16.42 -23.61 29.69
C ASN A 329 -15.54 -24.46 30.60
N TYR A 330 -14.35 -23.95 30.86
CA TYR A 330 -13.29 -24.66 31.55
C TYR A 330 -12.88 -23.95 32.83
N ASN A 331 -12.73 -24.75 33.88
CA ASN A 331 -11.98 -24.41 35.08
C ASN A 331 -11.05 -25.59 35.34
N TRP A 332 -9.79 -25.45 34.91
CA TRP A 332 -8.77 -26.47 35.09
C TRP A 332 -8.14 -26.39 36.47
N GLY A 333 -8.40 -25.33 37.24
CA GLY A 333 -7.77 -25.09 38.54
C GLY A 333 -6.27 -24.97 38.36
N TYR A 334 -5.49 -25.71 39.15
CA TYR A 334 -4.02 -25.80 39.02
C TYR A 334 -3.57 -26.87 38.01
N GLY A 335 -4.41 -27.20 37.03
CA GLY A 335 -4.18 -28.26 36.06
C GLY A 335 -4.22 -27.73 34.63
N SER A 336 -4.03 -28.65 33.67
CA SER A 336 -4.05 -28.33 32.24
C SER A 336 -5.21 -29.01 31.50
N PRO A 337 -5.52 -28.58 30.26
CA PRO A 337 -6.58 -29.17 29.43
C PRO A 337 -6.40 -30.66 29.09
N ALA A 338 -5.16 -31.14 29.08
CA ALA A 338 -4.78 -32.54 28.85
C ALA A 338 -3.30 -32.76 29.23
N ALA A 339 -2.89 -34.02 29.39
CA ALA A 339 -1.52 -34.38 29.80
C ALA A 339 -0.40 -33.87 28.87
N GLN A 340 -0.70 -33.64 27.58
CA GLN A 340 0.27 -33.09 26.61
C GLN A 340 0.42 -31.56 26.69
N VAL A 341 -0.50 -30.89 27.38
CA VAL A 341 -0.48 -29.44 27.60
C VAL A 341 0.17 -29.17 28.96
N GLN A 342 1.13 -28.25 29.00
CA GLN A 342 1.78 -27.83 30.24
C GLN A 342 0.75 -27.27 31.23
N VAL A 343 1.04 -27.43 32.53
CA VAL A 343 0.19 -26.93 33.61
C VAL A 343 0.15 -25.41 33.60
N ASP A 344 1.32 -24.80 33.49
CA ASP A 344 1.52 -23.36 33.40
C ASP A 344 2.04 -22.98 32.00
N HIS A 345 1.98 -21.70 31.64
CA HIS A 345 2.53 -21.10 30.42
C HIS A 345 2.00 -21.71 29.11
N PHE A 346 0.72 -22.05 29.07
CA PHE A 346 0.08 -22.57 27.88
C PHE A 346 -0.89 -21.56 27.26
N SER A 347 -1.25 -21.77 26.00
CA SER A 347 -2.26 -20.96 25.33
C SER A 347 -3.20 -21.82 24.51
N ALA A 348 -4.36 -21.26 24.19
CA ALA A 348 -5.38 -21.94 23.42
C ALA A 348 -6.04 -20.98 22.42
N ARG A 349 -6.35 -21.51 21.24
CA ARG A 349 -7.17 -20.85 20.22
C ARG A 349 -8.38 -21.73 19.94
N TRP A 350 -9.56 -21.14 20.04
CA TRP A 350 -10.80 -21.73 19.57
C TRP A 350 -11.30 -20.97 18.36
N THR A 351 -11.72 -21.71 17.33
CA THR A 351 -12.43 -21.16 16.18
C THR A 351 -13.78 -21.84 16.02
N THR A 352 -14.81 -21.10 15.60
CA THR A 352 -16.13 -21.66 15.27
C THR A 352 -16.91 -20.75 14.32
N ASN A 353 -17.94 -21.30 13.68
CA ASN A 353 -18.94 -20.57 12.90
C ASN A 353 -20.29 -20.73 13.59
N LEU A 354 -20.74 -19.69 14.31
CA LEU A 354 -22.03 -19.71 15.00
C LEU A 354 -23.17 -19.39 14.02
N SER A 355 -24.25 -20.15 14.07
CA SER A 355 -25.49 -19.81 13.36
C SER A 355 -26.40 -19.00 14.27
N LEU A 356 -26.40 -17.68 14.13
CA LEU A 356 -27.13 -16.75 14.99
C LEU A 356 -28.27 -16.07 14.21
N SER A 357 -29.43 -15.93 14.87
CA SER A 357 -30.51 -15.10 14.33
C SER A 357 -30.06 -13.63 14.25
N PRO A 358 -30.58 -12.84 13.29
CA PRO A 358 -30.28 -11.41 13.23
C PRO A 358 -30.56 -10.71 14.55
N GLY A 359 -29.59 -9.94 15.05
CA GLY A 359 -29.73 -9.16 16.28
C GLY A 359 -28.41 -8.68 16.86
N ARG A 360 -28.50 -7.92 17.95
CA ARG A 360 -27.34 -7.51 18.74
C ARG A 360 -27.04 -8.57 19.79
N TYR A 361 -25.82 -9.09 19.78
CA TYR A 361 -25.36 -10.08 20.76
C TYR A 361 -24.27 -9.49 21.64
N ARG A 362 -24.30 -9.85 22.92
CA ARG A 362 -23.20 -9.64 23.87
C ARG A 362 -22.41 -10.92 23.98
N PHE A 363 -21.13 -10.84 23.69
CA PHE A 363 -20.15 -11.90 23.88
C PHE A 363 -19.43 -11.64 25.19
N VAL A 364 -19.28 -12.67 26.01
CA VAL A 364 -18.72 -12.59 27.35
C VAL A 364 -17.61 -13.62 27.45
N ALA A 365 -16.44 -13.19 27.93
CA ALA A 365 -15.32 -14.07 28.21
C ALA A 365 -14.86 -13.88 29.66
N SER A 366 -14.70 -14.96 30.41
CA SER A 366 -14.04 -14.94 31.73
C SER A 366 -12.76 -15.74 31.63
N SER A 367 -11.63 -15.11 31.92
CA SER A 367 -10.32 -15.75 31.86
C SER A 367 -9.51 -15.44 33.11
N ASP A 368 -8.79 -16.44 33.62
CA ASP A 368 -7.53 -16.18 34.32
C ASP A 368 -6.48 -15.82 33.27
N ASP A 369 -5.67 -14.80 33.52
CA ASP A 369 -4.75 -14.21 32.53
C ASP A 369 -5.44 -13.77 31.22
N GLY A 370 -4.81 -13.98 30.07
CA GLY A 370 -5.15 -13.28 28.83
C GLY A 370 -6.34 -13.84 28.07
N VAL A 371 -7.12 -12.95 27.47
CA VAL A 371 -8.17 -13.33 26.50
C VAL A 371 -8.33 -12.29 25.40
N ARG A 372 -8.57 -12.78 24.18
CA ARG A 372 -9.01 -11.97 23.03
C ARG A 372 -10.18 -12.65 22.33
N VAL A 373 -11.17 -11.88 21.90
CA VAL A 373 -12.36 -12.40 21.19
C VAL A 373 -12.59 -11.61 19.92
N TRP A 374 -12.71 -12.32 18.81
CA TRP A 374 -13.12 -11.80 17.52
C TRP A 374 -14.49 -12.34 17.12
N VAL A 375 -15.33 -11.47 16.57
CA VAL A 375 -16.63 -11.82 15.98
C VAL A 375 -16.66 -11.17 14.59
N ASN A 376 -16.98 -11.91 13.53
CA ASN A 376 -16.87 -11.43 12.16
C ASN A 376 -15.48 -10.85 11.83
N ASN A 377 -14.44 -11.48 12.38
CA ASN A 377 -13.05 -11.03 12.28
C ASN A 377 -12.74 -9.67 12.93
N GLN A 378 -13.70 -9.07 13.66
CA GLN A 378 -13.52 -7.85 14.43
C GLN A 378 -13.18 -8.18 15.89
N LEU A 379 -12.08 -7.64 16.41
CA LEU A 379 -11.69 -7.77 17.82
C LEU A 379 -12.67 -6.96 18.70
N ILE A 380 -13.40 -7.64 19.58
CA ILE A 380 -14.41 -7.02 20.46
C ILE A 380 -14.06 -7.14 21.95
N ILE A 381 -13.13 -8.02 22.32
CA ILE A 381 -12.53 -8.11 23.65
C ILE A 381 -11.02 -8.22 23.44
N ASP A 382 -10.26 -7.30 24.02
CA ASP A 382 -8.80 -7.32 23.98
C ASP A 382 -8.23 -7.12 25.38
N ALA A 383 -7.89 -8.21 26.04
CA ALA A 383 -7.36 -8.21 27.39
C ALA A 383 -6.22 -9.23 27.47
N TRP A 384 -5.11 -8.94 26.80
CA TRP A 384 -3.95 -9.83 26.70
C TRP A 384 -2.82 -9.47 27.69
N PHE A 385 -3.07 -9.70 28.98
CA PHE A 385 -2.13 -9.41 30.07
C PHE A 385 -2.51 -10.21 31.32
N ASP A 386 -1.51 -10.50 32.17
CA ASP A 386 -1.62 -11.37 33.34
C ASP A 386 -2.56 -10.78 34.39
N ARG A 387 -3.41 -11.62 34.99
CA ARG A 387 -4.40 -11.21 35.99
C ARG A 387 -5.13 -12.42 36.58
N PRO A 388 -5.68 -12.30 37.79
CA PRO A 388 -6.72 -13.21 38.28
C PRO A 388 -7.95 -13.23 37.36
N VAL A 389 -8.74 -14.30 37.48
CA VAL A 389 -10.03 -14.47 36.79
C VAL A 389 -10.84 -13.17 36.71
N ARG A 390 -11.10 -12.71 35.48
CA ARG A 390 -11.91 -11.52 35.20
C ARG A 390 -12.82 -11.74 34.01
N THR A 391 -14.04 -11.19 34.11
CA THR A 391 -15.02 -11.20 33.03
C THR A 391 -14.95 -9.92 32.19
N PHE A 392 -14.92 -10.10 30.88
CA PHE A 392 -14.98 -9.06 29.85
C PHE A 392 -16.19 -9.30 28.95
N SER A 393 -16.69 -8.24 28.33
CA SER A 393 -17.76 -8.35 27.36
C SER A 393 -17.57 -7.37 26.20
N GLY A 394 -17.93 -7.81 25.01
CA GLY A 394 -18.08 -6.97 23.82
C GLY A 394 -19.43 -7.25 23.18
N GLU A 395 -19.99 -6.28 22.45
CA GLU A 395 -21.24 -6.45 21.72
C GLU A 395 -21.00 -6.34 20.22
N ALA A 396 -21.71 -7.14 19.43
CA ALA A 396 -21.69 -7.07 17.98
C ALA A 396 -23.09 -7.33 17.40
N ASP A 397 -23.41 -6.61 16.32
CA ASP A 397 -24.57 -6.90 15.50
C ASP A 397 -24.21 -8.03 14.53
N VAL A 398 -25.01 -9.10 14.52
CA VAL A 398 -24.71 -10.33 13.78
C VAL A 398 -25.93 -10.87 13.07
N SER A 399 -25.72 -11.64 12.01
CA SER A 399 -26.77 -12.37 11.30
C SER A 399 -26.18 -13.58 10.60
N GLY A 400 -26.95 -14.66 10.51
CA GLY A 400 -26.57 -15.85 9.74
C GLY A 400 -25.36 -16.57 10.33
N THR A 401 -24.37 -16.86 9.50
CA THR A 401 -23.13 -17.53 9.92
C THR A 401 -22.11 -16.50 10.40
N VAL A 402 -21.70 -16.64 11.65
CA VAL A 402 -20.87 -15.69 12.38
C VAL A 402 -19.55 -16.37 12.77
N PRO A 403 -18.44 -16.11 12.06
CA PRO A 403 -17.13 -16.60 12.49
C PRO A 403 -16.73 -15.96 13.81
N VAL A 404 -16.38 -16.80 14.77
CA VAL A 404 -15.90 -16.43 16.10
C VAL A 404 -14.53 -17.06 16.34
N ARG A 405 -13.59 -16.25 16.83
CA ARG A 405 -12.29 -16.73 17.34
C ARG A 405 -12.13 -16.27 18.78
N VAL A 406 -11.72 -17.18 19.65
CA VAL A 406 -11.37 -16.89 21.04
C VAL A 406 -9.93 -17.35 21.25
N GLU A 407 -9.09 -16.46 21.76
CA GLU A 407 -7.71 -16.79 22.15
C GLU A 407 -7.56 -16.57 23.65
N TYR A 408 -6.79 -17.45 24.29
CA TYR A 408 -6.51 -17.48 25.72
C TYR A 408 -5.05 -17.78 25.94
N TYR A 409 -4.46 -17.23 26.99
CA TYR A 409 -3.25 -17.78 27.57
C TYR A 409 -3.37 -17.84 29.08
N GLU A 410 -2.67 -18.83 29.63
CA GLU A 410 -2.42 -19.01 31.05
C GLU A 410 -0.93 -18.76 31.27
N ASN A 411 -0.59 -17.99 32.30
CA ASN A 411 0.78 -17.77 32.72
C ASN A 411 1.17 -18.72 33.85
N THR A 412 0.55 -18.55 35.03
CA THR A 412 0.79 -19.41 36.19
C THR A 412 -0.42 -19.51 37.10
N ASN A 413 -0.46 -20.60 37.87
CA ASN A 413 -1.41 -20.90 38.95
C ASN A 413 -2.77 -21.40 38.45
N LEU A 414 -3.80 -20.56 38.52
CA LEU A 414 -5.17 -20.97 38.24
C LEU A 414 -5.43 -20.77 36.75
N ALA A 415 -6.01 -21.79 36.14
CA ALA A 415 -6.32 -21.82 34.73
C ALA A 415 -7.85 -21.91 34.57
N GLU A 416 -8.46 -20.83 34.10
CA GLU A 416 -9.90 -20.77 33.87
C GLU A 416 -10.22 -20.02 32.57
N MET A 417 -11.09 -20.59 31.75
CA MET A 417 -11.58 -19.94 30.53
C MET A 417 -13.04 -20.30 30.26
N ARG A 418 -13.91 -19.29 30.24
CA ARG A 418 -15.33 -19.42 29.89
C ARG A 418 -15.70 -18.42 28.81
N PHE A 419 -16.46 -18.84 27.82
CA PHE A 419 -17.01 -17.96 26.78
C PHE A 419 -18.50 -18.23 26.59
N SER A 420 -19.28 -17.17 26.47
CA SER A 420 -20.71 -17.24 26.20
C SER A 420 -21.17 -16.06 25.35
N TYR A 421 -22.37 -16.18 24.80
CA TYR A 421 -23.02 -15.09 24.09
C TYR A 421 -24.51 -15.06 24.40
N THR A 422 -25.10 -13.86 24.44
CA THR A 422 -26.52 -13.66 24.68
C THR A 422 -27.09 -12.63 23.71
N LEU A 423 -28.28 -12.90 23.16
CA LEU A 423 -29.02 -11.92 22.37
C LEU A 423 -29.45 -10.78 23.32
N VAL A 424 -29.01 -9.56 23.02
CA VAL A 424 -29.35 -8.33 23.76
C VAL A 424 -30.57 -7.66 23.17
N SER A 425 -30.68 -7.65 21.83
CA SER A 425 -31.82 -7.06 21.12
C SER A 425 -32.08 -7.78 19.81
N SER A 426 -33.33 -8.18 19.58
CA SER A 426 -33.82 -8.73 18.31
C SER A 426 -33.91 -7.68 17.19
N SER A 427 -33.82 -6.40 17.55
CA SER A 427 -33.68 -5.29 16.62
C SER A 427 -32.25 -4.72 16.72
N PRO A 428 -31.44 -4.72 15.66
CA PRO A 428 -30.15 -4.04 15.65
C PRO A 428 -30.37 -2.55 16.00
N GLY A 429 -30.04 -2.12 17.22
CA GLY A 429 -30.62 -0.90 17.82
C GLY A 429 -29.65 0.09 18.46
N THR A 430 -29.56 1.29 17.86
CA THR A 430 -29.16 2.62 18.41
C THR A 430 -27.76 2.86 18.97
N GLY A 431 -26.87 1.88 18.98
CA GLY A 431 -25.42 2.09 18.84
C GLY A 431 -24.99 1.66 17.44
N GLY A 432 -25.67 2.21 16.42
CA GLY A 432 -26.04 1.55 15.16
C GLY A 432 -24.92 1.23 14.14
N PRO A 433 -25.18 1.35 12.83
CA PRO A 433 -24.58 0.65 11.66
C PRO A 433 -23.11 1.00 11.33
N PHE A 434 -22.32 1.26 12.35
CA PHE A 434 -21.11 2.03 12.29
C PHE A 434 -19.93 1.13 12.66
N PRO A 435 -18.89 1.01 11.80
CA PRO A 435 -17.80 0.04 12.03
C PRO A 435 -16.90 0.39 13.23
N GLY A 436 -17.11 1.53 13.88
CA GLY A 436 -16.42 1.88 15.11
C GLY A 436 -16.89 3.20 15.71
N THR A 437 -16.20 3.62 16.77
CA THR A 437 -16.41 4.90 17.45
C THR A 437 -15.12 5.72 17.47
N GLY A 438 -15.26 7.03 17.71
CA GLY A 438 -14.17 7.95 17.93
C GLY A 438 -14.38 8.73 19.23
N THR A 439 -13.34 8.83 20.06
CA THR A 439 -13.33 9.70 21.24
C THR A 439 -12.51 10.94 20.95
N VAL A 440 -13.08 12.12 21.16
CA VAL A 440 -12.39 13.41 20.95
C VAL A 440 -11.27 13.58 21.96
N THR A 441 -10.04 13.85 21.48
CA THR A 441 -8.85 14.04 22.33
C THR A 441 -8.44 15.51 22.49
N SER A 442 -8.97 16.41 21.65
CA SER A 442 -8.74 17.84 21.76
C SER A 442 -9.73 18.52 22.72
N TYR A 443 -9.38 19.70 23.25
CA TYR A 443 -10.28 20.49 24.09
C TYR A 443 -11.65 20.75 23.41
N ARG A 444 -11.60 21.07 22.11
CA ARG A 444 -12.76 21.17 21.20
C ARG A 444 -12.41 20.66 19.81
N LEU A 445 -13.37 20.04 19.13
CA LEU A 445 -13.25 19.54 17.76
C LEU A 445 -14.42 20.03 16.91
N ASN A 446 -14.11 20.63 15.77
CA ASN A 446 -15.12 21.10 14.82
C ASN A 446 -15.62 19.95 13.94
N VAL A 447 -16.94 19.77 13.89
CA VAL A 447 -17.64 18.89 12.93
C VAL A 447 -17.99 19.73 11.71
N ARG A 448 -17.59 19.31 10.52
CA ARG A 448 -17.69 20.10 9.29
C ARG A 448 -18.52 19.43 8.21
N THR A 449 -18.96 20.20 7.23
CA THR A 449 -19.73 19.68 6.08
C THR A 449 -18.90 18.86 5.08
N GLY A 450 -17.57 18.91 5.16
CA GLY A 450 -16.66 18.16 4.30
C GLY A 450 -15.26 17.96 4.91
N PRO A 451 -14.42 17.08 4.30
CA PRO A 451 -13.10 16.72 4.80
C PRO A 451 -12.07 17.82 4.54
N GLY A 452 -11.99 18.80 5.44
CA GLY A 452 -11.02 19.90 5.34
C GLY A 452 -11.35 21.09 6.25
N THR A 453 -10.35 21.91 6.57
CA THR A 453 -10.54 23.10 7.41
C THR A 453 -11.29 24.24 6.71
N ASN A 454 -11.39 24.18 5.38
CA ASN A 454 -12.11 25.11 4.51
C ASN A 454 -13.64 24.86 4.45
N PHE A 455 -14.13 23.74 4.97
CA PHE A 455 -15.57 23.43 5.00
C PHE A 455 -16.26 24.07 6.20
N ALA A 456 -17.54 24.44 6.03
CA ALA A 456 -18.35 25.07 7.08
C ALA A 456 -18.48 24.17 8.31
N ILE A 457 -18.48 24.79 9.49
CA ILE A 457 -18.65 24.09 10.77
C ILE A 457 -20.15 23.86 11.00
N ILE A 458 -20.54 22.60 11.19
CA ILE A 458 -21.89 22.18 11.60
C ILE A 458 -22.07 22.42 13.09
N THR A 459 -21.12 21.95 13.90
CA THR A 459 -21.14 22.05 15.37
C THR A 459 -19.74 21.78 15.95
N THR A 460 -19.62 21.83 17.28
CA THR A 460 -18.39 21.49 18.01
C THR A 460 -18.63 20.36 19.01
N LEU A 461 -17.64 19.49 19.16
CA LEU A 461 -17.57 18.45 20.17
C LEU A 461 -16.53 18.83 21.22
N ASN A 462 -16.80 18.54 22.50
CA ASN A 462 -15.85 18.75 23.59
C ASN A 462 -14.94 17.53 23.78
N ASN A 463 -13.82 17.71 24.48
CA ASN A 463 -12.94 16.61 24.91
C ASN A 463 -13.74 15.48 25.57
N GLY A 464 -13.42 14.23 25.23
CA GLY A 464 -14.07 13.04 25.75
C GLY A 464 -15.43 12.71 25.12
N ALA A 465 -15.96 13.57 24.23
CA ALA A 465 -17.16 13.24 23.48
C ALA A 465 -16.92 12.01 22.60
N VAL A 466 -17.87 11.07 22.64
CA VAL A 466 -17.85 9.85 21.83
C VAL A 466 -18.79 10.03 20.64
N VAL A 467 -18.30 9.69 19.45
CA VAL A 467 -19.05 9.75 18.19
C VAL A 467 -18.97 8.43 17.44
N ASN A 468 -19.94 8.16 16.59
CA ASN A 468 -19.95 6.95 15.76
C ASN A 468 -19.26 7.23 14.41
N LEU A 469 -18.41 6.31 13.94
CA LEU A 469 -17.76 6.41 12.63
C LEU A 469 -18.71 5.89 11.56
N THR A 470 -18.99 6.64 10.49
CA THR A 470 -19.99 6.21 9.48
C THR A 470 -19.51 5.05 8.59
N GLY A 471 -18.23 4.69 8.68
CA GLY A 471 -17.58 3.75 7.76
C GLY A 471 -16.82 4.41 6.62
N PHE A 472 -16.82 5.74 6.56
CA PHE A 472 -16.23 6.49 5.47
C PHE A 472 -15.13 7.46 5.89
N ARG A 473 -14.14 7.62 5.01
CA ARG A 473 -13.03 8.58 5.15
C ARG A 473 -12.72 9.29 3.84
N ASN A 474 -11.87 10.31 3.89
CA ASN A 474 -11.26 10.88 2.70
C ASN A 474 -10.07 10.02 2.22
N GLY A 475 -9.63 10.25 0.98
CA GLY A 475 -8.64 9.41 0.30
C GLY A 475 -7.31 9.26 1.06
N ASP A 476 -6.85 10.30 1.75
CA ASP A 476 -5.60 10.33 2.52
C ASP A 476 -5.76 9.97 4.01
N ALA A 477 -6.97 9.60 4.45
CA ALA A 477 -7.31 9.24 5.84
C ALA A 477 -7.11 10.35 6.89
N THR A 478 -6.92 11.60 6.50
CA THR A 478 -6.78 12.72 7.45
C THR A 478 -8.10 13.22 8.02
N TRP A 479 -9.22 12.85 7.39
CA TRP A 479 -10.59 13.17 7.82
C TRP A 479 -11.47 11.92 7.81
N VAL A 480 -12.29 11.81 8.84
CA VAL A 480 -13.27 10.73 9.00
C VAL A 480 -14.68 11.31 9.08
N GLN A 481 -15.63 10.60 8.49
CA GLN A 481 -17.03 10.95 8.57
C GLN A 481 -17.66 10.29 9.81
N ILE A 482 -18.38 11.09 10.58
CA ILE A 482 -18.99 10.71 11.86
C ILE A 482 -20.50 10.97 11.84
N ALA A 483 -21.23 10.23 12.65
CA ALA A 483 -22.64 10.47 12.94
C ALA A 483 -22.80 10.99 14.37
N LEU A 484 -23.52 12.09 14.50
CA LEU A 484 -23.91 12.69 15.78
C LEU A 484 -25.15 11.98 16.36
N PRO A 485 -25.40 12.08 17.69
CA PRO A 485 -26.55 11.43 18.33
C PRO A 485 -27.92 11.79 17.74
N ASN A 486 -28.04 12.98 17.14
CA ASN A 486 -29.26 13.45 16.48
C ASN A 486 -29.41 12.97 15.01
N GLY A 487 -28.54 12.07 14.55
CA GLY A 487 -28.52 11.54 13.18
C GLY A 487 -27.82 12.42 12.15
N THR A 488 -27.29 13.59 12.53
CA THR A 488 -26.54 14.45 11.61
C THR A 488 -25.18 13.85 11.28
N VAL A 489 -24.82 13.82 10.00
CA VAL A 489 -23.51 13.34 9.53
C VAL A 489 -22.58 14.52 9.26
N GLY A 490 -21.31 14.40 9.64
CA GLY A 490 -20.30 15.43 9.40
C GLY A 490 -18.88 14.87 9.40
N TRP A 491 -17.91 15.72 9.08
CA TRP A 491 -16.50 15.37 8.95
C TRP A 491 -15.69 15.98 10.08
N VAL A 492 -14.78 15.20 10.65
CA VAL A 492 -13.83 15.65 11.67
C VAL A 492 -12.42 15.21 11.29
N SER A 493 -11.41 15.95 11.74
CA SER A 493 -10.03 15.56 11.51
C SER A 493 -9.70 14.33 12.35
N ALA A 494 -9.18 13.29 11.70
CA ALA A 494 -8.77 12.05 12.33
C ALA A 494 -7.67 12.25 13.40
N LEU A 495 -6.86 13.30 13.24
CA LEU A 495 -5.80 13.68 14.19
C LEU A 495 -6.31 13.90 15.63
N TYR A 496 -7.56 14.35 15.77
CA TYR A 496 -8.15 14.70 17.07
C TYR A 496 -9.18 13.67 17.55
N LEU A 497 -9.15 12.47 16.98
CA LEU A 497 -9.93 11.33 17.44
C LEU A 497 -9.03 10.18 17.84
N LYS A 498 -9.28 9.61 19.02
CA LYS A 498 -8.87 8.25 19.35
C LYS A 498 -9.98 7.32 18.86
N THR A 499 -9.73 6.59 17.78
CA THR A 499 -10.73 5.70 17.17
C THR A 499 -10.62 4.28 17.72
N SER A 500 -11.75 3.56 17.75
CA SER A 500 -11.82 2.16 18.17
C SER A 500 -11.34 1.18 17.10
N ILE A 501 -11.18 1.66 15.86
CA ILE A 501 -10.64 0.94 14.71
C ILE A 501 -9.64 1.86 13.97
N PRO A 502 -8.66 1.32 13.23
CA PRO A 502 -7.77 2.13 12.42
C PRO A 502 -8.57 2.96 11.39
N VAL A 503 -8.29 4.26 11.26
CA VAL A 503 -8.98 5.09 10.25
C VAL A 503 -8.73 4.53 8.84
N SER A 504 -7.58 3.92 8.58
CA SER A 504 -7.24 3.26 7.32
C SER A 504 -8.20 2.12 6.93
N SER A 505 -8.89 1.48 7.88
CA SER A 505 -9.86 0.41 7.60
C SER A 505 -11.23 0.92 7.15
N LEU A 506 -11.45 2.24 7.14
CA LEU A 506 -12.68 2.87 6.65
C LEU A 506 -12.64 3.02 5.11
N THR A 507 -13.80 2.92 4.48
CA THR A 507 -13.97 3.03 3.02
C THR A 507 -13.66 4.46 2.55
N PRO A 508 -12.71 4.66 1.62
CA PRO A 508 -12.46 5.98 1.05
C PRO A 508 -13.60 6.38 0.11
N ILE A 509 -14.17 7.57 0.32
CA ILE A 509 -15.12 8.15 -0.64
C ILE A 509 -14.31 8.82 -1.75
N THR A 510 -14.18 8.15 -2.90
CA THR A 510 -13.63 8.70 -4.15
C THR A 510 -14.78 9.06 -5.10
N GLY A 511 -15.44 10.16 -4.81
CA GLY A 511 -16.46 10.76 -5.65
C GLY A 511 -16.44 12.27 -5.44
N THR A 512 -16.59 13.04 -6.51
CA THR A 512 -16.56 14.51 -6.49
C THR A 512 -17.44 15.03 -5.36
N THR A 513 -16.80 15.55 -4.30
CA THR A 513 -17.50 16.42 -3.36
C THR A 513 -18.17 17.51 -4.18
N PRO A 514 -19.48 17.76 -4.00
CA PRO A 514 -20.14 18.89 -4.65
C PRO A 514 -19.28 20.14 -4.46
N PRO A 515 -19.08 20.98 -5.50
CA PRO A 515 -18.40 22.26 -5.31
C PRO A 515 -19.04 22.96 -4.11
N PRO A 516 -18.26 23.56 -3.19
CA PRO A 516 -18.82 24.20 -2.00
C PRO A 516 -19.99 25.10 -2.41
N GLN A 517 -21.22 24.72 -2.09
CA GLN A 517 -22.34 25.59 -2.41
C GLN A 517 -22.19 26.84 -1.55
N THR A 518 -22.41 28.01 -2.16
CA THR A 518 -22.46 29.28 -1.45
C THR A 518 -23.39 29.13 -0.24
N PRO A 519 -22.92 29.35 1.00
CA PRO A 519 -23.78 29.26 2.17
C PRO A 519 -25.03 30.12 2.00
N ALA A 520 -26.21 29.58 2.30
CA ALA A 520 -27.46 30.31 2.16
C ALA A 520 -27.39 31.62 2.96
N GLY A 521 -27.57 32.76 2.29
CA GLY A 521 -27.49 34.09 2.91
C GLY A 521 -26.06 34.64 3.11
N ALA A 522 -25.05 34.11 2.42
CA ALA A 522 -23.69 34.66 2.44
C ALA A 522 -23.65 36.12 1.96
N LYS A 523 -23.21 37.02 2.84
CA LYS A 523 -23.17 38.48 2.65
C LYS A 523 -21.85 39.07 3.14
N GLY A 524 -21.45 40.17 2.53
CA GLY A 524 -20.34 41.00 2.96
C GLY A 524 -20.74 42.47 3.07
N THR A 525 -20.14 43.19 4.00
CA THR A 525 -20.29 44.63 4.16
C THR A 525 -18.93 45.30 3.92
N VAL A 526 -18.90 46.34 3.09
CA VAL A 526 -17.67 47.06 2.74
C VAL A 526 -17.12 47.81 3.95
N ASN A 527 -15.84 47.59 4.27
CA ASN A 527 -15.15 48.17 5.43
C ASN A 527 -14.02 49.14 5.04
N THR A 528 -14.13 49.77 3.88
CA THR A 528 -13.19 50.80 3.39
C THR A 528 -13.99 51.91 2.71
N GLY A 529 -13.39 53.10 2.54
CA GLY A 529 -14.07 54.29 2.01
C GLY A 529 -14.73 54.04 0.65
N ALA A 530 -13.93 53.70 -0.37
CA ALA A 530 -14.41 53.29 -1.69
C ALA A 530 -13.68 52.03 -2.14
N LEU A 531 -14.43 50.96 -2.42
CA LEU A 531 -13.91 49.66 -2.83
C LEU A 531 -14.13 49.44 -4.34
N ASN A 532 -13.05 49.21 -5.07
CA ASN A 532 -13.09 48.89 -6.49
C ASN A 532 -13.73 47.51 -6.74
N VAL A 533 -14.75 47.47 -7.60
CA VAL A 533 -15.35 46.23 -8.11
C VAL A 533 -14.80 45.97 -9.51
N ARG A 534 -14.13 44.84 -9.68
CA ARG A 534 -13.33 44.50 -10.88
C ARG A 534 -13.93 43.37 -11.68
N THR A 535 -13.55 43.28 -12.96
CA THR A 535 -14.00 42.19 -13.85
C THR A 535 -13.36 40.83 -13.53
N GLY A 536 -12.25 40.79 -12.79
CA GLY A 536 -11.56 39.56 -12.37
C GLY A 536 -10.83 39.71 -11.02
N PRO A 537 -10.38 38.59 -10.43
CA PRO A 537 -9.76 38.56 -9.11
C PRO A 537 -8.29 39.03 -9.13
N GLY A 538 -8.08 40.34 -9.20
CA GLY A 538 -6.74 40.94 -9.18
C GLY A 538 -6.74 42.44 -9.44
N VAL A 539 -5.69 43.14 -9.00
CA VAL A 539 -5.54 44.59 -9.24
C VAL A 539 -5.25 44.92 -10.71
N SER A 540 -4.82 43.94 -11.49
CA SER A 540 -4.60 44.03 -12.94
C SER A 540 -5.90 44.03 -13.75
N PHE A 541 -7.01 43.55 -13.18
CA PHE A 541 -8.32 43.57 -13.86
C PHE A 541 -8.97 44.95 -13.74
N PRO A 542 -9.60 45.47 -14.81
CA PRO A 542 -10.23 46.79 -14.78
C PRO A 542 -11.36 46.84 -13.73
N ALA A 543 -11.38 47.92 -12.95
CA ALA A 543 -12.51 48.27 -12.11
C ALA A 543 -13.60 48.89 -13.00
N PHE A 544 -14.83 48.40 -12.90
CA PHE A 544 -15.97 48.95 -13.67
C PHE A 544 -16.90 49.80 -12.81
N THR A 545 -16.75 49.77 -11.48
CA THR A 545 -17.44 50.63 -10.52
C THR A 545 -16.71 50.63 -9.18
N THR A 546 -17.10 51.54 -8.28
CA THR A 546 -16.78 51.49 -6.86
C THR A 546 -18.04 51.25 -6.04
N ILE A 547 -17.87 50.74 -4.82
CA ILE A 547 -18.90 50.64 -3.79
C ILE A 547 -18.39 51.26 -2.49
N ASP A 548 -19.24 52.00 -1.80
CA ASP A 548 -18.84 52.81 -0.63
C ASP A 548 -18.88 52.01 0.68
N TYR A 549 -18.21 52.54 1.71
CA TYR A 549 -18.25 52.04 3.07
C TYR A 549 -19.69 51.72 3.53
N GLY A 550 -19.88 50.57 4.17
CA GLY A 550 -21.19 50.11 4.66
C GLY A 550 -22.09 49.47 3.61
N THR A 551 -21.71 49.48 2.32
CA THR A 551 -22.48 48.80 1.27
C THR A 551 -22.54 47.30 1.52
N ASN A 552 -23.75 46.72 1.43
CA ASN A 552 -23.95 45.27 1.53
C ASN A 552 -23.94 44.60 0.16
N VAL A 553 -23.25 43.46 0.06
CA VAL A 553 -23.16 42.64 -1.15
C VAL A 553 -23.44 41.18 -0.83
N SER A 554 -24.02 40.44 -1.79
CA SER A 554 -24.16 38.98 -1.67
C SER A 554 -22.89 38.31 -2.18
N LEU A 555 -22.40 37.28 -1.49
CA LEU A 555 -21.18 36.57 -1.88
C LEU A 555 -21.54 35.39 -2.77
N LEU A 556 -20.85 35.23 -3.91
CA LEU A 556 -21.06 34.13 -4.86
C LEU A 556 -19.97 33.08 -4.83
N GLY A 557 -18.74 33.46 -4.47
CA GLY A 557 -17.58 32.62 -4.65
C GLY A 557 -16.29 33.38 -4.36
N ARG A 558 -15.16 32.74 -4.64
CA ARG A 558 -13.82 33.27 -4.42
C ARG A 558 -12.82 32.77 -5.46
N ASN A 559 -11.64 33.36 -5.47
CA ASN A 559 -10.50 32.80 -6.18
C ASN A 559 -9.84 31.68 -5.37
N ALA A 560 -8.91 30.94 -5.99
CA ALA A 560 -8.26 29.78 -5.40
C ALA A 560 -7.64 30.06 -4.01
N ASN A 561 -7.07 31.26 -3.82
CA ASN A 561 -6.37 31.64 -2.60
C ASN A 561 -7.23 32.46 -1.62
N ALA A 562 -8.54 32.62 -1.89
CA ALA A 562 -9.49 33.36 -1.05
C ALA A 562 -9.16 34.85 -0.80
N THR A 563 -8.27 35.45 -1.59
CA THR A 563 -7.91 36.87 -1.50
C THR A 563 -8.91 37.79 -2.22
N TRP A 564 -9.73 37.22 -3.11
CA TRP A 564 -10.78 37.92 -3.84
C TRP A 564 -12.11 37.18 -3.68
N ALA A 565 -13.18 37.95 -3.43
CA ALA A 565 -14.55 37.44 -3.39
C ALA A 565 -15.31 37.92 -4.62
N LYS A 566 -16.07 37.01 -5.26
CA LYS A 566 -17.04 37.37 -6.30
C LYS A 566 -18.35 37.72 -5.61
N VAL A 567 -18.92 38.87 -5.97
CA VAL A 567 -20.08 39.45 -5.28
C VAL A 567 -21.18 39.84 -6.26
N ILE A 568 -22.42 39.88 -5.79
CA ILE A 568 -23.56 40.54 -6.46
C ILE A 568 -23.81 41.88 -5.76
N LEU A 569 -23.84 42.95 -6.55
CA LEU A 569 -24.20 44.30 -6.12
C LEU A 569 -25.72 44.45 -5.98
N THR A 570 -26.18 45.51 -5.33
CA THR A 570 -27.62 45.80 -5.15
C THR A 570 -28.37 46.00 -6.47
N ASP A 571 -27.68 46.42 -7.52
CA ASP A 571 -28.21 46.57 -8.88
C ASP A 571 -28.15 45.29 -9.72
N GLY A 572 -27.73 44.16 -9.13
CA GLY A 572 -27.63 42.86 -9.77
C GLY A 572 -26.35 42.61 -10.57
N ARG A 573 -25.49 43.62 -10.75
CA ARG A 573 -24.19 43.41 -11.42
C ARG A 573 -23.27 42.56 -10.56
N GLN A 574 -22.41 41.79 -11.22
CA GLN A 574 -21.44 40.92 -10.56
C GLN A 574 -20.02 41.40 -10.79
N GLY A 575 -19.17 41.23 -9.79
CA GLY A 575 -17.76 41.54 -9.92
C GLY A 575 -16.92 41.00 -8.78
N TRP A 576 -15.63 41.27 -8.85
CA TRP A 576 -14.63 40.83 -7.89
C TRP A 576 -14.18 41.99 -7.02
N VAL A 577 -14.17 41.77 -5.71
CA VAL A 577 -13.63 42.71 -4.74
C VAL A 577 -12.55 42.02 -3.91
N ASN A 578 -11.57 42.79 -3.45
CA ASN A 578 -10.56 42.26 -2.55
C ASN A 578 -11.25 41.93 -1.21
N ALA A 579 -11.12 40.68 -0.80
CA ALA A 579 -11.78 40.11 0.37
C ALA A 579 -11.37 40.81 1.68
N SER A 580 -10.17 41.38 1.75
CA SER A 580 -9.68 42.08 2.94
C SER A 580 -10.46 43.36 3.28
N TYR A 581 -11.25 43.87 2.34
CA TYR A 581 -12.08 45.06 2.52
C TYR A 581 -13.56 44.73 2.78
N LEU A 582 -13.89 43.46 3.02
CA LEU A 582 -15.23 43.03 3.42
C LEU A 582 -15.22 42.51 4.85
N ILE A 583 -16.24 42.90 5.62
CA ILE A 583 -16.67 42.17 6.81
C ILE A 583 -17.73 41.18 6.34
N THR A 584 -17.45 39.88 6.42
CA THR A 584 -18.33 38.84 5.88
C THR A 584 -19.00 38.05 7.00
N ASN A 585 -20.26 37.65 6.80
CA ASN A 585 -21.00 36.80 7.75
C ASN A 585 -20.63 35.31 7.64
N VAL A 586 -19.81 34.96 6.64
CA VAL A 586 -19.20 33.64 6.46
C VAL A 586 -17.72 33.83 6.10
N PRO A 587 -16.81 32.91 6.47
CA PRO A 587 -15.41 33.00 6.06
C PRO A 587 -15.29 33.02 4.53
N VAL A 588 -14.52 33.94 3.95
CA VAL A 588 -14.36 33.99 2.49
C VAL A 588 -13.81 32.67 1.94
N ALA A 589 -12.92 32.00 2.69
CA ALA A 589 -12.37 30.68 2.35
C ALA A 589 -13.42 29.57 2.22
N SER A 590 -14.61 29.72 2.83
CA SER A 590 -15.71 28.76 2.73
C SER A 590 -16.61 28.96 1.51
N LEU A 591 -16.39 30.00 0.71
CA LEU A 591 -17.07 30.20 -0.57
C LEU A 591 -16.50 29.26 -1.65
N PRO A 592 -17.29 28.90 -2.69
CA PRO A 592 -16.79 28.12 -3.83
C PRO A 592 -15.65 28.82 -4.56
N VAL A 593 -14.70 28.04 -5.07
CA VAL A 593 -13.73 28.53 -6.05
C VAL A 593 -14.42 28.66 -7.40
N LEU A 594 -14.42 29.86 -7.98
CA LEU A 594 -14.95 30.10 -9.32
C LEU A 594 -13.79 30.18 -10.31
N SER A 595 -13.95 29.52 -11.48
CA SER A 595 -13.02 29.68 -12.60
C SER A 595 -13.01 31.15 -13.08
N GLN A 596 -11.84 31.59 -13.54
CA GLN A 596 -11.52 32.99 -13.82
C GLN A 596 -12.40 33.59 -14.92
#